data_AF-A0AA39CBV8-F1
#
_entry.id   AF-A0AA39CBV8-F1
#
_cell.length_a   1.000
_cell.length_b   1.000
_cell.length_c   1.000
_cell.angle_alpha   90.00
_cell.angle_beta   90.00
_cell.angle_gamma   90.00
#
_symmetry.space_group_name_H-M   'P 1'
#
loop_
_entity.id
_entity.type
_entity.pdbx_description
1 polymer ?
#
loop_
_entity_poly.entity_id
_entity_poly.type
_entity_poly.pdbx_seq_one_letter_code
_entity_poly.pdbx_strand_id
1 'polypeptide(L)'
;MTGSGLGILNDCDIKKIINRRTGENNLSITSWCLEPIPDGGGYMGSYYQLRITIDSHGTPVTFRFFAKTPPPPGPQRDFSLRYGIFNKEIVMYNEIVPQMGIGSGAKWLPECYYCIPDVIIVMENLMLEGYSTLDKYVAFGYEELACLFDTFARFHSRSLILDENLRRQGKNLHEHWGEILNEGLVCNNESSILLQKSALNGCCALIDLVDELEDEEKKLLIKKVTIWSSNVVKALQPSKKYRNIICHRDVWSSNFMFKVDDDSGKLINCRLIDFQFYSYIYPAMDLMLAMFMNSSREIRDNYSNSLIELYYDRLKCCLEINDDLNIDKILPWNLFLESCEVARPTAMIYALNNLQITLSNKDMSEKYFANSPELLKHVLYGVGRHEFVCPQFLNDPRYKKRITENIIELHECLPDKLFNEYGDI
;
A
#
# COMPACT_ATOMS: atom_id res chain seq x y z
N MET A 1 5.46 0.99 -38.90
CA MET A 1 4.86 0.68 -37.59
C MET A 1 3.47 1.24 -37.58
N THR A 2 2.45 0.43 -37.33
CA THR A 2 1.08 0.91 -37.10
C THR A 2 0.84 0.91 -35.60
N GLY A 3 0.84 2.10 -35.00
CA GLY A 3 0.64 2.32 -33.57
C GLY A 3 -0.67 3.05 -33.32
N SER A 4 -1.46 2.57 -32.36
CA SER A 4 -2.61 3.29 -31.81
C SER A 4 -2.47 3.38 -30.29
N GLY A 5 -1.74 4.39 -29.84
CA GLY A 5 -1.80 4.86 -28.45
C GLY A 5 -2.66 6.12 -28.42
N LEU A 6 -3.47 6.30 -27.38
CA LEU A 6 -4.38 7.45 -27.17
C LEU A 6 -3.67 8.83 -27.06
N GLY A 7 -2.57 9.06 -27.79
CA GLY A 7 -1.64 10.16 -27.62
C GLY A 7 -0.64 9.99 -26.46
N ILE A 8 -0.68 8.85 -25.77
CA ILE A 8 0.07 8.61 -24.51
C ILE A 8 1.50 8.13 -24.75
N LEU A 9 1.68 7.19 -25.70
CA LEU A 9 2.97 6.61 -26.06
C LEU A 9 3.25 6.85 -27.55
N ASN A 10 4.52 6.93 -27.93
CA ASN A 10 4.97 6.97 -29.31
C ASN A 10 5.95 5.82 -29.63
N ASP A 11 6.29 5.66 -30.91
CA ASP A 11 7.18 4.58 -31.37
C ASP A 11 8.56 4.56 -30.71
N CYS A 12 9.09 5.71 -30.25
CA CYS A 12 10.35 5.77 -29.51
C CYS A 12 10.19 5.17 -28.10
N ASP A 13 9.08 5.45 -27.43
CA ASP A 13 8.77 4.87 -26.12
C ASP A 13 8.65 3.35 -26.22
N ILE A 14 7.96 2.84 -27.25
CA ILE A 14 7.80 1.39 -27.50
C ILE A 14 9.14 0.70 -27.70
N LYS A 15 10.07 1.33 -28.43
CA LYS A 15 11.44 0.82 -28.59
C LYS A 15 12.16 0.70 -27.25
N LYS A 16 12.06 1.70 -26.37
CA LYS A 16 12.68 1.65 -25.03
C LYS A 16 12.10 0.52 -24.18
N ILE A 17 10.77 0.36 -24.18
CA ILE A 17 10.06 -0.69 -23.45
C ILE A 17 10.53 -2.08 -23.90
N ILE A 18 10.51 -2.33 -25.22
CA ILE A 18 10.85 -3.66 -25.73
C ILE A 18 12.33 -3.98 -25.55
N ASN A 19 13.23 -3.02 -25.78
CA ASN A 19 14.66 -3.23 -25.57
C ASN A 19 14.96 -3.55 -24.11
N ARG A 20 14.28 -2.89 -23.16
CA ARG A 20 14.42 -3.22 -21.74
C ARG A 20 13.89 -4.61 -21.40
N ARG A 21 12.79 -5.04 -22.04
CA ARG A 21 12.21 -6.38 -21.82
C ARG A 21 13.10 -7.51 -22.36
N THR A 22 13.66 -7.35 -23.54
CA THR A 22 14.42 -8.42 -24.22
C THR A 22 15.92 -8.35 -23.98
N GLY A 23 16.45 -7.18 -23.61
CA GLY A 23 17.89 -6.92 -23.59
C GLY A 23 18.49 -6.75 -24.99
N GLU A 24 17.68 -6.78 -26.05
CA GLU A 24 18.11 -6.67 -27.44
C GLU A 24 17.86 -5.27 -28.00
N ASN A 25 18.79 -4.79 -28.81
CA ASN A 25 18.65 -3.52 -29.53
C ASN A 25 18.26 -3.78 -30.99
N ASN A 26 17.56 -2.82 -31.59
CA ASN A 26 17.15 -2.82 -33.02
C ASN A 26 16.16 -3.92 -33.43
N LEU A 27 15.26 -4.32 -32.52
CA LEU A 27 14.16 -5.21 -32.85
C LEU A 27 13.18 -4.58 -33.86
N SER A 28 12.74 -5.40 -34.82
CA SER A 28 11.76 -4.99 -35.84
C SER A 28 10.35 -5.04 -35.26
N ILE A 29 9.89 -3.92 -34.69
CA ILE A 29 8.53 -3.79 -34.17
C ILE A 29 7.55 -3.65 -35.36
N THR A 30 6.62 -4.60 -35.47
CA THR A 30 5.63 -4.64 -36.56
C THR A 30 4.39 -3.83 -36.21
N SER A 31 3.86 -3.97 -34.99
CA SER A 31 2.68 -3.24 -34.50
C SER A 31 2.67 -3.11 -32.98
N TRP A 32 1.91 -2.14 -32.48
CA TRP A 32 1.61 -2.03 -31.05
C TRP A 32 0.27 -1.34 -30.80
N CYS A 33 -0.39 -1.66 -29.68
CA CYS A 33 -1.60 -0.97 -29.24
C CYS A 33 -1.67 -0.85 -27.71
N LEU A 34 -2.27 0.25 -27.24
CA LEU A 34 -2.57 0.49 -25.83
C LEU A 34 -4.09 0.53 -25.65
N GLU A 35 -4.64 -0.44 -24.92
CA GLU A 35 -6.08 -0.61 -24.77
C GLU A 35 -6.50 -0.57 -23.31
N PRO A 36 -7.63 0.08 -22.94
CA PRO A 36 -8.14 0.03 -21.58
C PRO A 36 -8.42 -1.41 -21.13
N ILE A 37 -8.14 -1.74 -19.87
CA ILE A 37 -8.57 -3.01 -19.27
C ILE A 37 -10.00 -2.82 -18.74
N PRO A 38 -11.02 -3.51 -19.29
CA PRO A 38 -12.40 -3.41 -18.81
C PRO A 38 -12.51 -3.83 -17.34
N ASP A 39 -13.29 -3.10 -16.55
CA ASP A 39 -13.49 -3.31 -15.10
C ASP A 39 -12.21 -3.30 -14.23
N GLY A 40 -11.03 -3.04 -14.82
CA GLY A 40 -9.76 -2.91 -14.13
C GLY A 40 -9.48 -1.48 -13.67
N GLY A 41 -10.47 -0.71 -13.23
CA GLY A 41 -10.21 0.64 -12.71
C GLY A 41 -9.63 0.57 -11.29
N GLY A 42 -8.42 1.10 -11.08
CA GLY A 42 -7.91 1.36 -9.74
C GLY A 42 -8.60 2.57 -9.11
N TYR A 43 -8.60 2.66 -7.78
CA TYR A 43 -9.15 3.82 -7.08
C TYR A 43 -8.42 5.13 -7.44
N MET A 44 -7.11 5.06 -7.73
CA MET A 44 -6.23 6.21 -8.05
C MET A 44 -5.50 6.08 -9.38
N GLY A 45 -6.05 5.33 -10.35
CA GLY A 45 -5.46 5.22 -11.68
C GLY A 45 -6.34 4.48 -12.70
N SER A 46 -6.06 4.71 -13.98
CA SER A 46 -6.71 3.99 -15.08
C SER A 46 -5.75 2.96 -15.65
N TYR A 47 -6.24 1.74 -15.87
CA TYR A 47 -5.40 0.61 -16.26
C TYR A 47 -5.60 0.23 -17.72
N TYR A 48 -4.49 -0.13 -18.35
CA TYR A 48 -4.37 -0.43 -19.75
C TYR A 48 -3.51 -1.67 -19.97
N GLN A 49 -3.76 -2.37 -21.05
CA GLN A 49 -2.90 -3.40 -21.58
C GLN A 49 -2.15 -2.84 -22.79
N LEU A 50 -0.82 -2.84 -22.70
CA LEU A 50 0.05 -2.54 -23.84
C LEU A 50 0.44 -3.85 -24.52
N ARG A 51 0.19 -3.96 -25.83
CA ARG A 51 0.66 -5.07 -26.67
C ARG A 51 1.70 -4.57 -27.66
N ILE A 52 2.84 -5.25 -27.74
CA ILE A 52 3.91 -4.95 -28.68
C ILE A 52 4.23 -6.23 -29.45
N THR A 53 4.12 -6.18 -30.77
CA THR A 53 4.48 -7.30 -31.65
C THR A 53 5.79 -6.99 -32.37
N ILE A 54 6.75 -7.90 -32.27
CA ILE A 54 8.01 -7.85 -33.01
C ILE A 54 8.05 -8.97 -34.05
N ASP A 55 8.84 -8.77 -35.09
CA ASP A 55 9.30 -9.84 -35.96
C ASP A 55 10.60 -10.43 -35.41
N SER A 56 10.54 -11.69 -34.99
CA SER A 56 11.68 -12.47 -34.51
C SER A 56 12.01 -13.54 -35.56
N HIS A 57 12.98 -13.24 -36.43
CA HIS A 57 13.44 -14.14 -37.50
C HIS A 57 12.31 -14.66 -38.41
N GLY A 58 11.36 -13.80 -38.80
CA GLY A 58 10.22 -14.17 -39.63
C GLY A 58 9.01 -14.69 -38.84
N THR A 59 9.11 -14.81 -37.51
CA THR A 59 8.02 -15.24 -36.63
C THR A 59 7.52 -14.07 -35.79
N PRO A 60 6.22 -13.73 -35.84
CA PRO A 60 5.66 -12.67 -34.99
C PRO A 60 5.59 -13.12 -33.53
N VAL A 61 6.19 -12.33 -32.63
CA VAL A 61 6.15 -12.55 -31.18
C VAL A 61 5.48 -11.35 -30.52
N THR A 62 4.43 -11.60 -29.71
CA THR A 62 3.68 -10.54 -29.02
C THR A 62 4.01 -10.52 -27.53
N PHE A 63 4.46 -9.37 -27.04
CA PHE A 63 4.64 -9.08 -25.62
C PHE A 63 3.46 -8.30 -25.09
N ARG A 64 3.08 -8.57 -23.84
CA ARG A 64 1.94 -7.94 -23.16
C ARG A 64 2.40 -7.37 -21.83
N PHE A 65 2.05 -6.11 -21.60
CA PHE A 65 2.44 -5.35 -20.41
C PHE A 65 1.20 -4.75 -19.76
N PHE A 66 1.30 -4.51 -18.46
CA PHE A 66 0.34 -3.70 -17.72
C PHE A 66 0.78 -2.24 -17.78
N ALA A 67 -0.17 -1.33 -17.93
CA ALA A 67 0.06 0.10 -17.93
C ALA A 67 -0.93 0.81 -17.00
N LYS A 68 -0.42 1.71 -16.16
CA LYS A 68 -1.21 2.56 -15.26
C LYS A 68 -1.03 4.02 -15.68
N THR A 69 -2.11 4.75 -15.89
CA THR A 69 -2.11 6.20 -16.02
C THR A 69 -2.75 6.81 -14.78
N PRO A 70 -2.55 8.10 -14.48
CA PRO A 70 -3.34 8.73 -13.44
C PRO A 70 -4.82 8.83 -13.87
N PRO A 71 -5.73 9.10 -12.94
CA PRO A 71 -7.16 9.17 -13.24
C PRO A 71 -7.51 10.18 -14.34
N PRO A 72 -8.64 10.00 -15.05
CA PRO A 72 -9.15 11.02 -15.97
C PRO A 72 -9.48 12.32 -15.21
N PRO A 73 -9.64 13.45 -15.91
CA PRO A 73 -10.02 14.72 -15.29
C PRO A 73 -11.22 14.57 -14.36
N GLY A 74 -11.06 15.00 -13.12
CA GLY A 74 -12.02 14.77 -12.06
C GLY A 74 -11.37 14.82 -10.68
N PRO A 75 -12.13 14.58 -9.61
CA PRO A 75 -11.67 14.86 -8.25
C PRO A 75 -10.59 13.87 -7.79
N GLN A 76 -10.61 12.64 -8.30
CA GLN A 76 -9.54 11.66 -8.10
C GLN A 76 -8.23 12.14 -8.74
N ARG A 77 -8.30 12.77 -9.93
CA ARG A 77 -7.11 13.38 -10.55
C ARG A 77 -6.61 14.57 -9.75
N ASP A 78 -7.51 15.44 -9.28
CA ASP A 78 -7.15 16.58 -8.44
C ASP A 78 -6.51 16.13 -7.12
N PHE A 79 -7.03 15.06 -6.51
CA PHE A 79 -6.42 14.41 -5.35
C PHE A 79 -5.01 13.92 -5.70
N SER A 80 -4.88 13.12 -6.76
CA SER A 80 -3.60 12.54 -7.18
C SER A 80 -2.53 13.60 -7.43
N LEU A 81 -2.90 14.69 -8.13
CA LEU A 81 -2.01 15.82 -8.40
C LEU A 81 -1.65 16.59 -7.12
N ARG A 82 -2.61 16.85 -6.24
CA ARG A 82 -2.39 17.58 -4.98
C ARG A 82 -1.36 16.89 -4.08
N TYR A 83 -1.44 15.57 -3.97
CA TYR A 83 -0.55 14.78 -3.12
C TYR A 83 0.68 14.23 -3.86
N GLY A 84 0.77 14.44 -5.19
CA GLY A 84 1.92 14.01 -6.01
C GLY A 84 2.13 12.49 -6.04
N ILE A 85 1.11 11.70 -5.72
CA ILE A 85 1.24 10.26 -5.41
C ILE A 85 1.68 9.43 -6.61
N PHE A 86 1.25 9.82 -7.82
CA PHE A 86 1.63 9.12 -9.05
C PHE A 86 3.12 9.30 -9.39
N ASN A 87 3.63 10.52 -9.29
CA ASN A 87 5.05 10.79 -9.53
C ASN A 87 5.92 10.24 -8.40
N LYS A 88 5.40 10.22 -7.16
CA LYS A 88 6.06 9.53 -6.04
C LYS A 88 6.26 8.05 -6.33
N GLU A 89 5.24 7.36 -6.84
CA GLU A 89 5.36 5.96 -7.31
C GLU A 89 6.41 5.82 -8.43
N ILE A 90 6.47 6.75 -9.39
CA ILE A 90 7.50 6.74 -10.44
C ILE A 90 8.91 6.81 -9.87
N VAL A 91 9.17 7.65 -8.87
CA VAL A 91 10.49 7.75 -8.21
C VAL A 91 10.88 6.42 -7.57
N MET A 92 9.91 5.69 -7.00
CA MET A 92 10.17 4.35 -6.46
C MET A 92 10.77 3.44 -7.53
N TYR A 93 10.13 3.34 -8.70
CA TYR A 93 10.58 2.43 -9.76
C TYR A 93 11.83 2.91 -10.52
N ASN A 94 11.97 4.21 -10.75
CA ASN A 94 13.06 4.75 -11.59
C ASN A 94 14.35 5.05 -10.83
N GLU A 95 14.27 5.37 -9.54
CA GLU A 95 15.43 5.88 -8.79
C GLU A 95 15.76 5.02 -7.57
N ILE A 96 14.76 4.69 -6.76
CA ILE A 96 14.96 4.01 -5.47
C ILE A 96 15.18 2.51 -5.67
N VAL A 97 14.27 1.80 -6.36
CA VAL A 97 14.38 0.35 -6.60
C VAL A 97 15.70 -0.02 -7.31
N PRO A 98 16.16 0.70 -8.34
CA PRO A 98 17.45 0.39 -8.98
C PRO A 98 18.64 0.47 -8.03
N GLN A 99 18.59 1.35 -7.03
CA GLN A 99 19.65 1.48 -6.01
C GLN A 99 19.48 0.47 -4.87
N MET A 100 18.24 0.19 -4.46
CA MET A 100 17.93 -0.86 -3.48
C MET A 100 18.32 -2.24 -4.00
N GLY A 101 18.12 -2.49 -5.30
CA GLY A 101 18.18 -3.81 -5.91
C GLY A 101 17.03 -4.72 -5.47
N ILE A 102 16.71 -5.72 -6.28
CA ILE A 102 15.60 -6.64 -6.02
C ILE A 102 15.97 -7.87 -5.18
N GLY A 103 17.27 -8.09 -4.94
CA GLY A 103 17.80 -9.30 -4.28
C GLY A 103 17.87 -10.52 -5.21
N SER A 104 18.35 -11.65 -4.67
CA SER A 104 18.53 -12.91 -5.42
C SER A 104 17.40 -13.93 -5.22
N GLY A 105 16.48 -13.67 -4.28
CA GLY A 105 15.35 -14.55 -4.00
C GLY A 105 14.15 -14.31 -4.94
N ALA A 106 12.98 -14.81 -4.52
CA ALA A 106 11.72 -14.45 -5.16
C ALA A 106 11.58 -12.92 -5.24
N LYS A 107 11.18 -12.37 -6.40
CA LYS A 107 10.96 -10.91 -6.51
C LYS A 107 9.85 -10.47 -5.53
N TRP A 108 9.81 -9.21 -5.16
CA TRP A 108 8.78 -8.67 -4.27
C TRP A 108 7.93 -7.59 -4.94
N LEU A 109 8.24 -7.23 -6.18
CA LEU A 109 7.52 -6.26 -7.02
C LEU A 109 7.48 -6.74 -8.48
N PRO A 110 6.56 -6.21 -9.31
CA PRO A 110 6.62 -6.38 -10.77
C PRO A 110 7.82 -5.63 -11.37
N GLU A 111 8.34 -6.15 -12.48
CA GLU A 111 9.35 -5.41 -13.26
C GLU A 111 8.74 -4.14 -13.87
N CYS A 112 9.38 -2.98 -13.66
CA CYS A 112 9.01 -1.74 -14.33
C CYS A 112 9.84 -1.54 -15.61
N TYR A 113 9.17 -1.32 -16.74
CA TYR A 113 9.81 -1.18 -18.04
C TYR A 113 9.94 0.27 -18.49
N TYR A 114 8.98 1.14 -18.14
CA TYR A 114 9.00 2.53 -18.59
C TYR A 114 8.06 3.40 -17.77
N CYS A 115 8.48 4.64 -17.50
CA CYS A 115 7.65 5.64 -16.83
C CYS A 115 7.75 6.98 -17.56
N ILE A 116 6.63 7.68 -17.68
CA ILE A 116 6.57 9.09 -18.05
C ILE A 116 5.83 9.83 -16.91
N PRO A 117 6.46 10.82 -16.25
CA PRO A 117 5.83 11.62 -15.20
C PRO A 117 4.46 12.15 -15.62
N ASP A 118 3.49 12.09 -14.69
CA ASP A 118 2.09 12.51 -14.87
C ASP A 118 1.29 11.84 -16.00
N VAL A 119 1.87 10.85 -16.67
CA VAL A 119 1.33 10.25 -17.90
C VAL A 119 1.12 8.74 -17.75
N ILE A 120 2.17 7.94 -17.56
CA ILE A 120 2.06 6.47 -17.60
C ILE A 120 3.20 5.75 -16.87
N ILE A 121 2.88 4.61 -16.26
CA ILE A 121 3.82 3.60 -15.76
C ILE A 121 3.54 2.31 -16.53
N VAL A 122 4.55 1.71 -17.15
CA VAL A 122 4.47 0.44 -17.89
C VAL A 122 5.29 -0.62 -17.17
N MET A 123 4.64 -1.72 -16.79
CA MET A 123 5.22 -2.77 -15.96
C MET A 123 4.81 -4.17 -16.42
N GLU A 124 5.41 -5.18 -15.78
CA GLU A 124 5.08 -6.58 -15.92
C GLU A 124 3.60 -6.84 -15.68
N ASN A 125 2.96 -7.58 -16.58
CA ASN A 125 1.57 -8.00 -16.40
C ASN A 125 1.53 -9.28 -15.56
N LEU A 126 1.44 -9.12 -14.24
CA LEU A 126 1.46 -10.24 -13.29
C LEU A 126 0.30 -11.23 -13.48
N MET A 127 -0.84 -10.81 -14.06
CA MET A 127 -1.95 -11.72 -14.35
C MET A 127 -1.57 -12.81 -15.35
N LEU A 128 -0.67 -12.50 -16.30
CA LEU A 128 -0.17 -13.50 -17.27
C LEU A 128 0.75 -14.53 -16.62
N GLU A 129 1.30 -14.21 -15.45
CA GLU A 129 2.16 -15.06 -14.65
C GLU A 129 1.38 -15.82 -13.56
N GLY A 130 0.04 -15.78 -13.62
CA GLY A 130 -0.84 -16.49 -12.68
C GLY A 130 -1.01 -15.81 -11.32
N TYR A 131 -0.66 -14.52 -11.20
CA TYR A 131 -0.92 -13.77 -9.98
C TYR A 131 -2.32 -13.13 -9.99
N SER A 132 -2.96 -13.05 -8.83
CA SER A 132 -4.25 -12.39 -8.64
C SER A 132 -4.33 -11.67 -7.30
N THR A 133 -5.17 -10.65 -7.20
CA THR A 133 -5.55 -10.04 -5.92
C THR A 133 -6.63 -10.88 -5.26
N LEU A 134 -6.62 -10.93 -3.93
CA LEU A 134 -7.71 -11.55 -3.16
C LEU A 134 -8.92 -10.62 -3.07
N ASP A 135 -10.10 -11.19 -2.86
CA ASP A 135 -11.31 -10.42 -2.59
C ASP A 135 -11.12 -9.59 -1.32
N LYS A 136 -11.32 -8.27 -1.42
CA LYS A 136 -11.15 -7.33 -0.31
C LYS A 136 -12.09 -7.56 0.87
N TYR A 137 -13.21 -8.27 0.68
CA TYR A 137 -14.10 -8.65 1.78
C TYR A 137 -13.62 -9.91 2.51
N VAL A 138 -12.71 -10.67 1.93
CA VAL A 138 -12.17 -11.89 2.52
C VAL A 138 -10.94 -11.53 3.35
N ALA A 139 -11.04 -11.77 4.65
CA ALA A 139 -9.93 -11.57 5.55
C ALA A 139 -8.82 -12.60 5.27
N PHE A 140 -7.57 -12.15 5.31
CA PHE A 140 -6.38 -12.99 5.16
C PHE A 140 -6.27 -13.96 6.33
N GLY A 141 -5.96 -15.22 6.02
CA GLY A 141 -5.57 -16.23 6.99
C GLY A 141 -4.09 -16.14 7.34
N TYR A 142 -3.60 -17.18 8.01
CA TYR A 142 -2.19 -17.26 8.38
C TYR A 142 -1.30 -17.36 7.14
N GLU A 143 -1.67 -18.17 6.15
CA GLU A 143 -0.89 -18.44 4.96
C GLU A 143 -0.69 -17.19 4.09
N GLU A 144 -1.74 -16.39 3.89
CA GLU A 144 -1.65 -15.13 3.16
C GLU A 144 -0.76 -14.11 3.87
N LEU A 145 -0.92 -13.96 5.20
CA LEU A 145 -0.10 -13.05 5.99
C LEU A 145 1.35 -13.50 6.07
N ALA A 146 1.62 -14.79 6.22
CA ALA A 146 2.97 -15.34 6.25
C ALA A 146 3.68 -15.10 4.91
N CYS A 147 2.98 -15.31 3.78
CA CYS A 147 3.50 -15.02 2.44
C CYS A 147 3.76 -13.52 2.22
N LEU A 148 2.85 -12.66 2.71
CA LEU A 148 3.02 -11.22 2.68
C LEU A 148 4.20 -10.76 3.55
N PHE A 149 4.35 -11.29 4.76
CA PHE A 149 5.41 -10.90 5.70
C PHE A 149 6.79 -11.39 5.24
N ASP A 150 6.87 -12.56 4.61
CA ASP A 150 8.08 -12.98 3.89
C ASP A 150 8.43 -11.99 2.75
N THR A 151 7.42 -11.50 2.03
CA THR A 151 7.61 -10.50 0.96
C THR A 151 8.05 -9.15 1.51
N PHE A 152 7.47 -8.70 2.63
CA PHE A 152 7.93 -7.51 3.35
C PHE A 152 9.35 -7.69 3.87
N ALA A 153 9.73 -8.86 4.39
CA ALA A 153 11.10 -9.11 4.84
C ALA A 153 12.10 -8.95 3.69
N ARG A 154 11.78 -9.49 2.51
CA ARG A 154 12.59 -9.29 1.29
C ARG A 154 12.67 -7.82 0.91
N PHE A 155 11.54 -7.12 0.80
CA PHE A 155 11.50 -5.69 0.48
C PHE A 155 12.26 -4.81 1.49
N HIS A 156 11.96 -4.96 2.78
CA HIS A 156 12.56 -4.21 3.88
C HIS A 156 14.06 -4.46 4.02
N SER A 157 14.52 -5.69 3.76
CA SER A 157 15.96 -6.01 3.76
C SER A 157 16.73 -5.15 2.75
N ARG A 158 16.18 -4.93 1.54
CA ARG A 158 16.80 -4.10 0.51
C ARG A 158 16.90 -2.64 0.94
N SER A 159 15.88 -2.15 1.65
CA SER A 159 15.88 -0.78 2.17
C SER A 159 16.88 -0.63 3.32
N LEU A 160 16.98 -1.61 4.23
CA LEU A 160 17.98 -1.64 5.29
C LEU A 160 19.41 -1.62 4.74
N ILE A 161 19.70 -2.48 3.75
CA ILE A 161 21.03 -2.54 3.11
C ILE A 161 21.38 -1.18 2.50
N LEU A 162 20.44 -0.56 1.78
CA LEU A 162 20.65 0.76 1.18
C LEU A 162 20.89 1.85 2.25
N ASP A 163 20.08 1.86 3.31
CA ASP A 163 20.23 2.82 4.41
C ASP A 163 21.57 2.65 5.15
N GLU A 164 22.01 1.42 5.41
CA GLU A 164 23.34 1.15 5.99
C GLU A 164 24.48 1.66 5.11
N ASN A 165 24.39 1.43 3.79
CA ASN A 165 25.39 1.92 2.84
C ASN A 165 25.45 3.45 2.79
N LEU A 166 24.31 4.13 2.89
CA LEU A 166 24.26 5.58 2.98
C LEU A 166 24.81 6.07 4.32
N ARG A 167 24.48 5.41 5.43
CA ARG A 167 24.94 5.81 6.78
C ARG A 167 26.46 5.74 6.90
N ARG A 168 27.10 4.77 6.25
CA ARG A 168 28.57 4.69 6.11
C ARG A 168 29.17 5.90 5.38
N GLN A 169 28.38 6.57 4.55
CA GLN A 169 28.73 7.82 3.85
C GLN A 169 28.29 9.08 4.63
N GLY A 170 27.76 8.91 5.85
CA GLY A 170 27.38 10.02 6.73
C GLY A 170 25.96 10.58 6.54
N LYS A 171 25.07 9.87 5.85
CA LYS A 171 23.66 10.27 5.70
C LYS A 171 22.71 9.08 5.73
N ASN A 172 21.47 9.24 6.17
CA ASN A 172 20.44 8.20 6.08
C ASN A 172 19.55 8.38 4.82
N LEU A 173 18.63 7.45 4.58
CA LEU A 173 17.67 7.50 3.47
C LEU A 173 16.91 8.84 3.38
N HIS A 174 16.38 9.33 4.49
CA HIS A 174 15.60 10.57 4.55
C HIS A 174 16.46 11.80 4.27
N GLU A 175 17.70 11.84 4.74
CA GLU A 175 18.65 12.89 4.39
C GLU A 175 19.06 12.84 2.91
N HIS A 176 19.05 11.65 2.29
CA HIS A 176 19.42 11.51 0.88
C HIS A 176 18.30 11.89 -0.08
N TRP A 177 17.06 11.47 0.20
CA TRP A 177 15.90 11.63 -0.69
C TRP A 177 14.90 12.72 -0.23
N GLY A 178 15.02 13.20 1.00
CA GLY A 178 14.24 14.31 1.53
C GLY A 178 12.73 14.04 1.53
N GLU A 179 11.98 15.05 1.09
CA GLU A 179 10.52 15.09 1.20
C GLU A 179 9.79 13.97 0.46
N ILE A 180 10.42 13.35 -0.55
CA ILE A 180 9.82 12.23 -1.28
C ILE A 180 9.62 11.00 -0.37
N LEU A 181 10.33 10.90 0.76
CA LEU A 181 10.12 9.85 1.77
C LEU A 181 9.15 10.25 2.89
N ASN A 182 8.55 11.45 2.85
CA ASN A 182 7.55 11.86 3.83
C ASN A 182 6.23 11.12 3.61
N GLU A 183 5.48 10.94 4.70
CA GLU A 183 4.09 10.44 4.68
C GLU A 183 3.22 11.37 3.83
N GLY A 184 2.60 10.81 2.78
CA GLY A 184 1.87 11.57 1.77
C GLY A 184 0.39 11.77 2.10
N LEU A 185 -0.24 10.83 2.81
CA LEU A 185 -1.68 10.83 3.05
C LEU A 185 -2.05 11.64 4.30
N VAL A 186 -1.22 11.52 5.34
CA VAL A 186 -1.48 12.04 6.69
C VAL A 186 -0.38 13.04 7.08
N CYS A 187 -0.63 14.31 6.84
CA CYS A 187 0.34 15.39 7.05
C CYS A 187 -0.31 16.68 7.60
N ASN A 188 0.51 17.63 8.05
CA ASN A 188 0.04 18.87 8.70
C ASN A 188 -0.37 19.97 7.68
N ASN A 189 -1.14 19.60 6.64
CA ASN A 189 -1.73 20.56 5.71
C ASN A 189 -3.26 20.58 5.82
N GLU A 190 -3.89 21.67 5.36
CA GLU A 190 -5.33 21.88 5.49
C GLU A 190 -6.16 20.73 4.90
N SER A 191 -5.77 20.22 3.73
CA SER A 191 -6.50 19.13 3.05
C SER A 191 -6.43 17.83 3.84
N SER A 192 -5.28 17.48 4.38
CA SER A 192 -5.11 16.27 5.20
C SER A 192 -5.83 16.39 6.55
N ILE A 193 -5.85 17.58 7.16
CA ILE A 193 -6.63 17.84 8.38
C ILE A 193 -8.14 17.64 8.10
N LEU A 194 -8.65 18.16 6.98
CA LEU A 194 -10.04 17.95 6.58
C LEU A 194 -10.34 16.47 6.30
N LEU A 195 -9.41 15.76 5.64
CA LEU A 195 -9.53 14.33 5.38
C LEU A 195 -9.67 13.52 6.68
N GLN A 196 -8.80 13.82 7.66
CA GLN A 196 -8.80 13.18 8.98
C GLN A 196 -10.08 13.49 9.78
N LYS A 197 -10.51 14.76 9.80
CA LYS A 197 -11.78 15.15 10.45
C LYS A 197 -12.97 14.44 9.83
N SER A 198 -12.99 14.33 8.51
CA SER A 198 -14.05 13.63 7.80
C SER A 198 -14.05 12.13 8.12
N ALA A 199 -12.88 11.49 8.11
CA ALA A 199 -12.74 10.08 8.51
C ALA A 199 -13.20 9.84 9.96
N LEU A 200 -12.84 10.73 10.89
CA LEU A 200 -13.28 10.68 12.28
C LEU A 200 -14.81 10.79 12.42
N ASN A 201 -15.46 11.66 11.66
CA ASN A 201 -16.93 11.73 11.64
C ASN A 201 -17.55 10.40 11.20
N GLY A 202 -16.93 9.72 10.23
CA GLY A 202 -17.32 8.36 9.85
C GLY A 202 -17.11 7.34 10.96
N CYS A 203 -15.98 7.40 11.66
CA CYS A 203 -15.69 6.54 12.82
C CYS A 203 -16.75 6.68 13.91
N CYS A 204 -17.08 7.91 14.30
CA CYS A 204 -18.11 8.17 15.31
C CYS A 204 -19.46 7.59 14.90
N ALA A 205 -19.89 7.84 13.66
CA ALA A 205 -21.15 7.33 13.16
C ALA A 205 -21.19 5.78 13.10
N LEU A 206 -20.07 5.14 12.76
CA LEU A 206 -19.97 3.68 12.78
C LEU A 206 -20.01 3.12 14.20
N ILE A 207 -19.32 3.75 15.16
CA ILE A 207 -19.35 3.36 16.58
C ILE A 207 -20.77 3.45 17.14
N ASP A 208 -21.52 4.50 16.80
CA ASP A 208 -22.91 4.67 17.24
C ASP A 208 -23.82 3.53 16.75
N LEU A 209 -23.51 2.94 15.59
CA LEU A 209 -24.27 1.85 14.96
C LEU A 209 -23.86 0.44 15.43
N VAL A 210 -22.81 0.28 16.24
CA VAL A 210 -22.41 -1.03 16.78
C VAL A 210 -23.39 -1.43 17.88
N ASP A 211 -24.08 -2.56 17.69
CA ASP A 211 -25.13 -3.03 18.59
C ASP A 211 -24.55 -3.67 19.86
N GLU A 212 -23.30 -4.12 19.79
CA GLU A 212 -22.57 -4.83 20.84
C GLU A 212 -21.99 -3.91 21.93
N LEU A 213 -22.13 -2.58 21.79
CA LEU A 213 -21.66 -1.59 22.77
C LEU A 213 -22.83 -0.79 23.35
N GLU A 214 -22.81 -0.60 24.66
CA GLU A 214 -23.75 0.27 25.36
C GLU A 214 -23.43 1.76 25.12
N ASP A 215 -24.40 2.65 25.35
CA ASP A 215 -24.26 4.09 25.07
C ASP A 215 -23.06 4.75 25.78
N GLU A 216 -22.76 4.34 27.02
CA GLU A 216 -21.62 4.88 27.76
C GLU A 216 -20.28 4.35 27.23
N GLU A 217 -20.24 3.10 26.76
CA GLU A 217 -19.06 2.50 26.12
C GLU A 217 -18.77 3.19 24.78
N LYS A 218 -19.81 3.45 23.97
CA LYS A 218 -19.72 4.22 22.73
C LYS A 218 -19.14 5.61 22.97
N LYS A 219 -19.67 6.36 23.95
CA LYS A 219 -19.17 7.70 24.31
C LYS A 219 -17.70 7.67 24.72
N LEU A 220 -17.31 6.69 25.55
CA LEU A 220 -15.93 6.54 25.98
C LEU A 220 -15.00 6.22 24.79
N LEU A 221 -15.41 5.29 23.93
CA LEU A 221 -14.64 4.89 22.75
C LEU A 221 -14.48 6.06 21.77
N ILE A 222 -15.55 6.80 21.47
CA ILE A 222 -15.50 7.99 20.62
C ILE A 222 -14.49 9.01 21.15
N LYS A 223 -14.44 9.22 22.48
CA LYS A 223 -13.45 10.09 23.11
C LYS A 223 -12.02 9.58 22.87
N LYS A 224 -11.76 8.28 23.08
CA LYS A 224 -10.44 7.67 22.85
C LYS A 224 -10.01 7.78 21.38
N VAL A 225 -10.90 7.39 20.45
CA VAL A 225 -10.65 7.44 19.00
C VAL A 225 -10.39 8.87 18.54
N THR A 226 -11.09 9.86 19.10
CA THR A 226 -10.85 11.28 18.81
C THR A 226 -9.45 11.73 19.21
N ILE A 227 -9.00 11.34 20.41
CA ILE A 227 -7.66 11.66 20.94
C ILE A 227 -6.59 11.04 20.03
N TRP A 228 -6.72 9.73 19.76
CA TRP A 228 -5.75 9.02 18.91
C TRP A 228 -5.75 9.53 17.47
N SER A 229 -6.92 9.77 16.87
CA SER A 229 -7.03 10.30 15.50
C SER A 229 -6.38 11.68 15.38
N SER A 230 -6.44 12.50 16.43
CA SER A 230 -5.78 13.82 16.42
C SER A 230 -4.25 13.73 16.49
N ASN A 231 -3.69 12.57 16.86
CA ASN A 231 -2.26 12.34 17.04
C ASN A 231 -1.63 11.44 15.97
N VAL A 232 -2.43 10.93 15.02
CA VAL A 232 -1.96 10.00 13.98
C VAL A 232 -0.83 10.61 13.14
N VAL A 233 -0.88 11.90 12.81
CA VAL A 233 0.19 12.57 12.04
C VAL A 233 1.54 12.50 12.76
N LYS A 234 1.53 12.68 14.09
CA LYS A 234 2.73 12.62 14.93
C LYS A 234 3.27 11.19 15.01
N ALA A 235 2.38 10.21 15.17
CA ALA A 235 2.74 8.80 15.26
C ALA A 235 3.30 8.23 13.95
N LEU A 236 2.99 8.86 12.82
CA LEU A 236 3.48 8.48 11.49
C LEU A 236 4.74 9.23 11.05
N GLN A 237 5.37 10.02 11.93
CA GLN A 237 6.67 10.62 11.66
C GLN A 237 7.80 9.58 11.80
N PRO A 238 8.94 9.78 11.11
CA PRO A 238 10.12 8.96 11.32
C PRO A 238 10.50 8.91 12.81
N SER A 239 10.72 7.72 13.35
CA SER A 239 11.09 7.53 14.75
C SER A 239 12.51 8.03 15.01
N LYS A 240 12.74 8.60 16.18
CA LYS A 240 14.12 8.90 16.65
C LYS A 240 14.75 7.73 17.39
N LYS A 241 13.93 6.77 17.81
CA LYS A 241 14.32 5.63 18.64
C LYS A 241 14.46 4.35 17.81
N TYR A 242 13.47 4.06 16.98
CA TYR A 242 13.41 2.84 16.19
C TYR A 242 14.05 3.05 14.81
N ARG A 243 14.61 1.98 14.26
CA ARG A 243 15.24 2.03 12.94
C ARG A 243 14.17 2.22 11.87
N ASN A 244 14.23 3.35 11.17
CA ASN A 244 13.38 3.63 10.02
C ASN A 244 14.00 3.12 8.72
N ILE A 245 13.14 2.78 7.77
CA ILE A 245 13.41 2.33 6.41
C ILE A 245 12.28 2.78 5.48
N ILE A 246 12.40 2.50 4.18
CA ILE A 246 11.28 2.65 3.25
C ILE A 246 10.29 1.51 3.51
N CYS A 247 9.10 1.87 3.98
CA CYS A 247 7.95 1.00 4.14
C CYS A 247 6.94 1.28 3.02
N HIS A 248 6.10 0.30 2.66
CA HIS A 248 5.10 0.39 1.59
C HIS A 248 3.93 1.32 1.95
N ARG A 249 3.43 1.23 3.19
CA ARG A 249 2.35 2.05 3.79
C ARG A 249 0.96 1.90 3.19
N ASP A 250 0.84 1.62 1.90
CA ASP A 250 -0.45 1.37 1.23
C ASP A 250 -0.84 -0.12 1.30
N VAL A 251 -1.05 -0.64 2.50
CA VAL A 251 -1.08 -2.10 2.77
C VAL A 251 -2.50 -2.67 2.87
N TRP A 252 -3.30 -2.51 1.83
CA TRP A 252 -4.62 -3.11 1.68
C TRP A 252 -4.62 -4.20 0.60
N SER A 253 -5.60 -5.11 0.66
CA SER A 253 -5.59 -6.37 -0.10
C SER A 253 -5.42 -6.20 -1.62
N SER A 254 -5.92 -5.10 -2.19
CA SER A 254 -5.82 -4.82 -3.62
C SER A 254 -4.40 -4.44 -4.09
N ASN A 255 -3.48 -4.17 -3.16
CA ASN A 255 -2.08 -3.87 -3.46
C ASN A 255 -1.15 -5.10 -3.31
N PHE A 256 -1.73 -6.27 -3.08
CA PHE A 256 -1.01 -7.54 -3.00
C PHE A 256 -1.53 -8.49 -4.06
N MET A 257 -0.64 -8.94 -4.93
CA MET A 257 -0.96 -10.01 -5.87
C MET A 257 -0.28 -11.29 -5.43
N PHE A 258 -1.07 -12.33 -5.20
CA PHE A 258 -0.61 -13.64 -4.78
C PHE A 258 -0.56 -14.60 -5.95
N LYS A 259 0.39 -15.52 -5.91
CA LYS A 259 0.47 -16.66 -6.83
C LYS A 259 0.26 -17.95 -6.06
N VAL A 260 -0.64 -18.76 -6.57
CA VAL A 260 -0.91 -20.12 -6.09
C VAL A 260 -0.26 -21.08 -7.08
N ASP A 261 0.33 -22.15 -6.55
CA ASP A 261 0.82 -23.26 -7.36
C ASP A 261 -0.36 -24.12 -7.82
N ASP A 262 -0.49 -24.31 -9.13
CA ASP A 262 -1.64 -25.00 -9.73
C ASP A 262 -1.74 -26.47 -9.29
N ASP A 263 -0.60 -27.12 -9.04
CA ASP A 263 -0.54 -28.54 -8.67
C ASP A 263 -0.87 -28.76 -7.19
N SER A 264 -0.26 -27.99 -6.29
CA SER A 264 -0.43 -28.17 -4.84
C SER A 264 -1.55 -27.33 -4.23
N GLY A 265 -2.06 -26.33 -4.94
CA GLY A 265 -3.03 -25.35 -4.43
C GLY A 265 -2.45 -24.42 -3.35
N LYS A 266 -1.12 -24.40 -3.15
CA LYS A 266 -0.48 -23.62 -2.10
C LYS A 266 -0.05 -22.24 -2.60
N LEU A 267 -0.14 -21.25 -1.71
CA LEU A 267 0.47 -19.94 -1.94
C LEU A 267 1.99 -20.08 -2.04
N ILE A 268 2.56 -19.62 -3.16
CA ILE A 268 3.99 -19.73 -3.44
C ILE A 268 4.71 -18.38 -3.54
N ASN A 269 3.98 -17.30 -3.77
CA ASN A 269 4.58 -15.98 -3.84
C ASN A 269 3.57 -14.85 -3.64
N CYS A 270 4.09 -13.67 -3.29
CA CYS A 270 3.37 -12.42 -3.26
C CYS A 270 4.20 -11.32 -3.96
N ARG A 271 3.50 -10.39 -4.61
CA ARG A 271 4.05 -9.20 -5.26
C ARG A 271 3.34 -7.99 -4.69
N LEU A 272 4.12 -7.05 -4.19
CA LEU A 272 3.66 -5.73 -3.80
C LEU A 272 3.51 -4.87 -5.05
N ILE A 273 2.38 -4.17 -5.16
CA ILE A 273 2.10 -3.21 -6.23
C ILE A 273 1.62 -1.90 -5.61
N ASP A 274 1.68 -0.82 -6.39
CA ASP A 274 1.18 0.50 -5.99
C ASP A 274 1.94 1.14 -4.81
N PHE A 275 3.18 1.55 -5.08
CA PHE A 275 4.04 2.25 -4.12
C PHE A 275 3.73 3.75 -4.08
N GLN A 276 2.47 4.15 -4.00
CA GLN A 276 2.09 5.58 -4.04
C GLN A 276 2.24 6.28 -2.67
N PHE A 277 2.26 5.52 -1.57
CA PHE A 277 2.33 6.07 -0.20
C PHE A 277 3.58 5.68 0.59
N TYR A 278 4.62 5.11 -0.04
CA TYR A 278 5.82 4.71 0.72
C TYR A 278 6.39 5.87 1.54
N SER A 279 6.93 5.56 2.71
CA SER A 279 7.54 6.56 3.58
C SER A 279 8.66 5.98 4.41
N TYR A 280 9.49 6.88 4.95
CA TYR A 280 10.59 6.52 5.83
C TYR A 280 10.09 6.37 7.27
N ILE A 281 9.84 5.14 7.70
CA ILE A 281 9.33 4.79 9.03
C ILE A 281 9.83 3.40 9.45
N TYR A 282 9.65 3.02 10.71
CA TYR A 282 10.05 1.73 11.23
C TYR A 282 9.20 0.56 10.66
N PRO A 283 9.82 -0.60 10.37
CA PRO A 283 9.20 -1.70 9.61
C PRO A 283 7.96 -2.30 10.27
N ALA A 284 7.87 -2.24 11.60
CA ALA A 284 6.73 -2.78 12.33
C ALA A 284 5.39 -2.12 11.93
N MET A 285 5.44 -0.90 11.39
CA MET A 285 4.26 -0.20 10.97
C MET A 285 3.56 -0.87 9.77
N ASP A 286 4.30 -1.34 8.76
CA ASP A 286 3.70 -2.09 7.65
C ASP A 286 3.08 -3.41 8.14
N LEU A 287 3.70 -4.08 9.11
CA LEU A 287 3.19 -5.32 9.68
C LEU A 287 1.88 -5.12 10.43
N MET A 288 1.85 -4.12 11.33
CA MET A 288 0.63 -3.84 12.09
C MET A 288 -0.49 -3.39 11.15
N LEU A 289 -0.20 -2.49 10.21
CA LEU A 289 -1.19 -2.06 9.24
C LEU A 289 -1.71 -3.23 8.41
N ALA A 290 -0.84 -4.12 7.92
CA ALA A 290 -1.27 -5.28 7.15
C ALA A 290 -2.18 -6.21 7.96
N MET A 291 -1.90 -6.43 9.25
CA MET A 291 -2.76 -7.22 10.13
C MET A 291 -4.13 -6.58 10.31
N PHE A 292 -4.22 -5.31 10.73
CA PHE A 292 -5.52 -4.68 10.97
C PHE A 292 -6.32 -4.41 9.68
N MET A 293 -5.64 -4.08 8.58
CA MET A 293 -6.30 -3.80 7.30
C MET A 293 -6.82 -5.06 6.59
N ASN A 294 -6.20 -6.23 6.81
CA ASN A 294 -6.47 -7.40 5.96
C ASN A 294 -6.92 -8.65 6.70
N SER A 295 -6.71 -8.79 8.01
CA SER A 295 -7.03 -10.03 8.75
C SER A 295 -8.23 -9.88 9.69
N SER A 296 -8.81 -10.98 10.13
CA SER A 296 -9.83 -10.98 11.19
C SER A 296 -9.17 -10.85 12.57
N ARG A 297 -9.97 -10.51 13.58
CA ARG A 297 -9.48 -10.49 14.97
C ARG A 297 -8.97 -11.86 15.41
N GLU A 298 -9.68 -12.93 15.06
CA GLU A 298 -9.26 -14.31 15.35
C GLU A 298 -7.85 -14.63 14.85
N ILE A 299 -7.49 -14.18 13.64
CA ILE A 299 -6.15 -14.39 13.09
C ILE A 299 -5.10 -13.59 13.88
N ARG A 300 -5.41 -12.36 14.27
CA ARG A 300 -4.50 -11.54 15.11
C ARG A 300 -4.26 -12.19 16.47
N ASP A 301 -5.33 -12.57 17.16
CA ASP A 301 -5.27 -13.16 18.49
C ASP A 301 -4.45 -14.46 18.51
N ASN A 302 -4.57 -15.28 17.46
CA ASN A 302 -3.90 -16.58 17.38
C ASN A 302 -2.48 -16.53 16.78
N TYR A 303 -2.20 -15.58 15.88
CA TYR A 303 -1.01 -15.65 15.02
C TYR A 303 -0.16 -14.37 14.97
N SER A 304 -0.53 -13.26 15.61
CA SER A 304 0.28 -12.03 15.52
C SER A 304 1.74 -12.24 15.95
N ASN A 305 1.99 -12.95 17.05
CA ASN A 305 3.36 -13.18 17.53
C ASN A 305 4.17 -14.05 16.56
N SER A 306 3.60 -15.16 16.08
CA SER A 306 4.30 -16.06 15.16
C SER A 306 4.57 -15.40 13.80
N LEU A 307 3.67 -14.53 13.33
CA LEU A 307 3.90 -13.73 12.12
C LEU A 307 5.03 -12.71 12.31
N ILE A 308 5.09 -12.02 13.46
CA ILE A 308 6.16 -11.06 13.78
C ILE A 308 7.52 -11.78 13.83
N GLU A 309 7.59 -12.95 14.49
CA GLU A 309 8.79 -13.80 14.54
C GLU A 309 9.20 -14.26 13.14
N LEU A 310 8.26 -14.77 12.34
CA LEU A 310 8.49 -15.18 10.95
C LEU A 310 9.08 -14.04 10.12
N TYR A 311 8.49 -12.84 10.20
CA TYR A 311 9.01 -11.67 9.50
C TYR A 311 10.47 -11.38 9.88
N TYR A 312 10.77 -11.35 11.18
CA TYR A 312 12.10 -10.99 11.66
C TYR A 312 13.15 -12.03 11.29
N ASP A 313 12.82 -13.32 11.39
CA ASP A 313 13.70 -14.41 10.95
C ASP A 313 13.98 -14.35 9.45
N ARG A 314 12.94 -14.09 8.64
CA ARG A 314 13.13 -13.90 7.19
C ARG A 314 13.96 -12.67 6.87
N LEU A 315 13.76 -11.57 7.61
CA LEU A 315 14.54 -10.35 7.46
C LEU A 315 16.02 -10.62 7.77
N LYS A 316 16.29 -11.34 8.87
CA LYS A 316 17.63 -11.77 9.26
C LYS A 316 18.30 -12.58 8.15
N CYS A 317 17.65 -13.62 7.65
CA CYS A 317 18.19 -14.42 6.54
C CYS A 317 18.48 -13.59 5.29
N CYS A 318 17.62 -12.60 4.97
CA CYS A 318 17.85 -11.73 3.80
C CYS A 318 19.05 -10.79 3.98
N LEU A 319 19.38 -10.39 5.22
CA LEU A 319 20.51 -9.53 5.52
C LEU A 319 21.84 -10.29 5.59
N GLU A 320 21.83 -11.51 6.14
CA GLU A 320 23.02 -12.38 6.32
C GLU A 320 23.73 -12.77 5.01
N ILE A 321 23.10 -12.52 3.85
CA ILE A 321 23.76 -12.61 2.53
C ILE A 321 24.93 -11.59 2.40
N ASN A 322 24.94 -10.55 3.24
CA ASN A 322 26.01 -9.56 3.31
C ASN A 322 26.80 -9.80 4.60
N ASP A 323 28.02 -10.33 4.47
CA ASP A 323 28.86 -10.74 5.61
C ASP A 323 29.16 -9.61 6.63
N ASP A 324 28.98 -8.36 6.21
CA ASP A 324 29.22 -7.16 7.00
C ASP A 324 27.98 -6.63 7.75
N LEU A 325 26.79 -7.20 7.51
CA LEU A 325 25.56 -6.79 8.15
C LEU A 325 25.15 -7.76 9.27
N ASN A 326 24.82 -7.19 10.43
CA ASN A 326 24.32 -7.94 11.57
C ASN A 326 23.01 -7.32 12.06
N ILE A 327 21.91 -8.05 11.91
CA ILE A 327 20.58 -7.58 12.31
C ILE A 327 20.51 -7.20 13.79
N ASP A 328 21.22 -7.93 14.67
CA ASP A 328 21.22 -7.68 16.11
C ASP A 328 21.85 -6.33 16.48
N LYS A 329 22.56 -5.69 15.54
CA LYS A 329 23.08 -4.33 15.67
C LYS A 329 22.20 -3.28 14.97
N ILE A 330 21.60 -3.65 13.84
CA ILE A 330 20.88 -2.71 12.95
C ILE A 330 19.43 -2.53 13.41
N LEU A 331 18.78 -3.63 13.76
CA LEU A 331 17.39 -3.70 14.20
C LEU A 331 17.29 -4.80 15.28
N PRO A 332 17.75 -4.56 16.52
CA PRO A 332 17.72 -5.57 17.58
C PRO A 332 16.29 -6.06 17.87
N TRP A 333 16.12 -7.37 18.09
CA TRP A 333 14.82 -8.01 18.30
C TRP A 333 13.94 -7.31 19.35
N ASN A 334 14.52 -6.95 20.50
CA ASN A 334 13.77 -6.29 21.57
C ASN A 334 13.26 -4.90 21.19
N LEU A 335 14.06 -4.11 20.45
CA LEU A 335 13.64 -2.79 19.96
C LEU A 335 12.62 -2.92 18.82
N PHE A 336 12.76 -3.93 17.97
CA PHE A 336 11.78 -4.24 16.94
C PHE A 336 10.44 -4.64 17.54
N LEU A 337 10.44 -5.57 18.50
CA LEU A 337 9.23 -6.01 19.19
C LEU A 337 8.56 -4.84 19.94
N GLU A 338 9.34 -3.99 20.61
CA GLU A 338 8.81 -2.75 21.21
C GLU A 338 8.17 -1.84 20.16
N SER A 339 8.78 -1.71 18.97
CA SER A 339 8.19 -0.91 17.88
C SER A 339 6.89 -1.49 17.35
N CYS A 340 6.67 -2.82 17.41
CA CYS A 340 5.38 -3.45 17.10
C CYS A 340 4.30 -3.04 18.10
N GLU A 341 4.62 -3.03 19.40
CA GLU A 341 3.71 -2.58 20.44
C GLU A 341 3.33 -1.10 20.27
N VAL A 342 4.32 -0.25 19.96
CA VAL A 342 4.10 1.18 19.69
C VAL A 342 3.29 1.42 18.42
N ALA A 343 3.52 0.63 17.36
CA ALA A 343 2.78 0.74 16.10
C ALA A 343 1.30 0.36 16.23
N ARG A 344 0.97 -0.59 17.11
CA ARG A 344 -0.33 -1.26 17.14
C ARG A 344 -1.51 -0.29 17.28
N PRO A 345 -1.57 0.63 18.26
CA PRO A 345 -2.71 1.54 18.38
C PRO A 345 -2.89 2.46 17.18
N THR A 346 -1.79 2.94 16.61
CA THR A 346 -1.82 3.75 15.39
C THR A 346 -2.37 2.96 14.21
N ALA A 347 -1.99 1.68 14.08
CA ALA A 347 -2.50 0.82 13.03
C ALA A 347 -4.00 0.51 13.19
N MET A 348 -4.50 0.31 14.41
CA MET A 348 -5.93 0.13 14.67
C MET A 348 -6.76 1.36 14.22
N ILE A 349 -6.29 2.56 14.57
CA ILE A 349 -6.94 3.82 14.20
C ILE A 349 -6.85 4.06 12.69
N TYR A 350 -5.69 3.79 12.10
CA TYR A 350 -5.51 3.85 10.65
C TYR A 350 -6.46 2.90 9.93
N ALA A 351 -6.62 1.67 10.43
CA ALA A 351 -7.53 0.70 9.85
C ALA A 351 -8.98 1.17 9.92
N LEU A 352 -9.45 1.65 11.08
CA LEU A 352 -10.81 2.19 11.19
C LEU A 352 -11.05 3.38 10.24
N ASN A 353 -10.05 4.24 10.04
CA ASN A 353 -10.15 5.37 9.11
C ASN A 353 -10.21 4.93 7.64
N ASN A 354 -9.38 3.96 7.24
CA ASN A 354 -9.20 3.61 5.83
C ASN A 354 -10.13 2.49 5.34
N LEU A 355 -10.51 1.54 6.20
CA LEU A 355 -11.47 0.48 5.87
C LEU A 355 -12.83 1.05 5.43
N GLN A 356 -13.16 2.27 5.87
CA GLN A 356 -14.35 3.00 5.41
C GLN A 356 -14.43 3.07 3.88
N ILE A 357 -13.29 3.34 3.22
CA ILE A 357 -13.16 3.51 1.79
C ILE A 357 -12.73 2.21 1.12
N THR A 358 -11.73 1.50 1.65
CA THR A 358 -11.16 0.33 0.96
C THR A 358 -12.16 -0.82 0.84
N LEU A 359 -13.04 -1.00 1.85
CA LEU A 359 -14.11 -1.99 1.80
C LEU A 359 -15.37 -1.53 1.07
N SER A 360 -15.38 -0.31 0.52
CA SER A 360 -16.61 0.22 -0.08
C SER A 360 -17.05 -0.53 -1.32
N ASN A 361 -18.35 -0.71 -1.50
CA ASN A 361 -18.86 -1.43 -2.68
C ASN A 361 -18.74 -0.57 -3.96
N LYS A 362 -18.91 -1.22 -5.12
CA LYS A 362 -18.75 -0.59 -6.44
C LYS A 362 -19.75 0.56 -6.63
N ASP A 363 -21.02 0.34 -6.28
CA ASP A 363 -22.06 1.37 -6.43
C ASP A 363 -21.78 2.64 -5.62
N MET A 364 -21.32 2.47 -4.37
CA MET A 364 -20.94 3.58 -3.50
C MET A 364 -19.67 4.27 -4.01
N SER A 365 -18.70 3.48 -4.49
CA SER A 365 -17.48 4.01 -5.12
C SER A 365 -17.81 4.85 -6.35
N GLU A 366 -18.68 4.37 -7.23
CA GLU A 366 -19.08 5.08 -8.45
C GLU A 366 -19.87 6.35 -8.11
N LYS A 367 -20.87 6.26 -7.23
CA LYS A 367 -21.70 7.39 -6.82
C LYS A 367 -20.86 8.54 -6.25
N TYR A 368 -19.97 8.24 -5.30
CA TYR A 368 -19.27 9.28 -4.54
C TYR A 368 -17.93 9.68 -5.14
N PHE A 369 -17.24 8.79 -5.86
CA PHE A 369 -15.87 9.06 -6.32
C PHE A 369 -15.73 9.24 -7.83
N ALA A 370 -16.59 8.62 -8.64
CA ALA A 370 -16.55 8.75 -10.10
C ALA A 370 -17.52 9.82 -10.61
N ASN A 371 -18.75 9.85 -10.08
CA ASN A 371 -19.85 10.58 -10.73
C ASN A 371 -20.05 12.02 -10.24
N SER A 372 -19.55 12.42 -9.06
CA SER A 372 -19.72 13.79 -8.55
C SER A 372 -18.51 14.31 -7.73
N PRO A 373 -17.84 15.37 -8.22
CA PRO A 373 -16.85 16.12 -7.46
C PRO A 373 -17.34 16.68 -6.12
N GLU A 374 -18.57 17.16 -6.09
CA GLU A 374 -19.18 17.77 -4.92
C GLU A 374 -19.39 16.71 -3.83
N LEU A 375 -19.88 15.52 -4.20
CA LEU A 375 -20.05 14.39 -3.28
C LEU A 375 -18.70 13.87 -2.79
N LEU A 376 -17.69 13.74 -3.66
CA LEU A 376 -16.35 13.36 -3.25
C LEU A 376 -15.79 14.35 -2.22
N LYS A 377 -15.92 15.66 -2.49
CA LYS A 377 -15.45 16.70 -1.57
C LYS A 377 -16.22 16.67 -0.25
N HIS A 378 -17.53 16.48 -0.29
CA HIS A 378 -18.40 16.37 0.89
C HIS A 378 -18.02 15.18 1.78
N VAL A 379 -17.73 14.03 1.18
CA VAL A 379 -17.39 12.79 1.90
C VAL A 379 -15.92 12.71 2.30
N LEU A 380 -14.99 13.21 1.50
CA LEU A 380 -13.56 13.15 1.82
C LEU A 380 -13.10 14.30 2.70
N TYR A 381 -13.62 15.51 2.47
CA TYR A 381 -13.10 16.73 3.12
C TYR A 381 -14.17 17.50 3.91
N GLY A 382 -15.44 17.09 3.80
CA GLY A 382 -16.56 17.70 4.49
C GLY A 382 -17.08 16.87 5.66
N VAL A 383 -18.33 17.12 6.04
CA VAL A 383 -19.02 16.44 7.15
C VAL A 383 -19.79 15.20 6.70
N GLY A 384 -19.81 14.91 5.39
CA GLY A 384 -20.65 13.90 4.76
C GLY A 384 -20.21 12.45 4.92
N ARG A 385 -19.09 12.16 5.59
CA ARG A 385 -18.56 10.79 5.68
C ARG A 385 -19.59 9.77 6.20
N HIS A 386 -20.42 10.16 7.16
CA HIS A 386 -21.49 9.33 7.70
C HIS A 386 -22.52 8.88 6.64
N GLU A 387 -22.87 9.75 5.68
CA GLU A 387 -23.76 9.42 4.56
C GLU A 387 -23.17 8.35 3.63
N PHE A 388 -21.84 8.23 3.62
CA PHE A 388 -21.13 7.21 2.86
C PHE A 388 -20.99 5.90 3.64
N VAL A 389 -20.64 5.94 4.92
CA VAL A 389 -20.33 4.72 5.69
C VAL A 389 -21.56 4.03 6.29
N CYS A 390 -22.55 4.78 6.77
CA CYS A 390 -23.71 4.20 7.46
C CYS A 390 -24.56 3.30 6.56
N PRO A 391 -24.89 3.67 5.29
CA PRO A 391 -25.64 2.78 4.43
C PRO A 391 -24.91 1.46 4.13
N GLN A 392 -23.58 1.49 4.03
CA GLN A 392 -22.78 0.29 3.78
C GLN A 392 -22.77 -0.62 5.01
N PHE A 393 -22.63 -0.03 6.20
CA PHE A 393 -22.68 -0.75 7.47
C PHE A 393 -24.04 -1.40 7.72
N LEU A 394 -25.14 -0.73 7.39
CA LEU A 394 -26.48 -1.25 7.62
C LEU A 394 -26.91 -2.32 6.60
N ASN A 395 -26.39 -2.26 5.37
CA ASN A 395 -26.91 -3.07 4.26
C ASN A 395 -25.92 -4.11 3.70
N ASP A 396 -24.61 -4.04 3.98
CA ASP A 396 -23.64 -5.07 3.58
C ASP A 396 -23.10 -5.82 4.81
N PRO A 397 -23.52 -7.08 5.03
CA PRO A 397 -23.08 -7.88 6.17
C PRO A 397 -21.57 -8.10 6.24
N ARG A 398 -20.86 -8.12 5.09
CA ARG A 398 -19.40 -8.31 5.06
C ARG A 398 -18.70 -7.03 5.53
N TYR A 399 -19.19 -5.87 5.10
CA TYR A 399 -18.72 -4.58 5.59
C TYR A 399 -19.00 -4.43 7.09
N LYS A 400 -20.24 -4.71 7.52
CA LYS A 400 -20.64 -4.68 8.94
C LYS A 400 -19.69 -5.52 9.78
N LYS A 401 -19.50 -6.79 9.43
CA LYS A 401 -18.64 -7.73 10.16
C LYS A 401 -17.21 -7.19 10.33
N ARG A 402 -16.57 -6.78 9.22
CA ARG A 402 -15.17 -6.29 9.23
C ARG A 402 -14.99 -5.04 10.09
N ILE A 403 -15.94 -4.11 10.01
CA ILE A 403 -15.89 -2.85 10.78
C ILE A 403 -16.21 -3.11 12.26
N THR A 404 -17.26 -3.87 12.57
CA THR A 404 -17.62 -4.22 13.96
C THR A 404 -16.46 -4.90 14.67
N GLU A 405 -15.81 -5.90 14.06
CA GLU A 405 -14.65 -6.58 14.67
C GLU A 405 -13.53 -5.59 15.06
N ASN A 406 -13.21 -4.62 14.19
CA ASN A 406 -12.20 -3.60 14.47
C ASN A 406 -12.65 -2.62 15.57
N ILE A 407 -13.93 -2.22 15.60
CA ILE A 407 -14.46 -1.32 16.62
C ILE A 407 -14.44 -1.98 18.00
N ILE A 408 -14.82 -3.27 18.08
CA ILE A 408 -14.79 -4.02 19.34
C ILE A 408 -13.36 -4.21 19.84
N GLU A 409 -12.42 -4.53 18.95
CA GLU A 409 -11.02 -4.62 19.37
C GLU A 409 -10.44 -3.25 19.79
N LEU A 410 -10.85 -2.16 19.15
CA LEU A 410 -10.52 -0.81 19.61
C LEU A 410 -11.10 -0.52 21.00
N HIS A 411 -12.33 -0.93 21.27
CA HIS A 411 -12.93 -0.76 22.59
C HIS A 411 -12.09 -1.43 23.69
N GLU A 412 -11.62 -2.65 23.43
CA GLU A 412 -10.92 -3.47 24.41
C GLU A 412 -9.42 -3.13 24.53
N CYS A 413 -8.76 -2.85 23.42
CA CYS A 413 -7.30 -2.80 23.35
C CYS A 413 -6.73 -1.39 23.14
N LEU A 414 -7.53 -0.39 22.74
CA LEU A 414 -7.02 0.97 22.51
C LEU A 414 -6.62 1.62 23.85
N PRO A 415 -5.34 1.97 24.04
CA PRO A 415 -4.87 2.51 25.31
C PRO A 415 -5.50 3.87 25.63
N ASP A 416 -5.71 4.14 26.92
CA ASP A 416 -6.24 5.43 27.41
C ASP A 416 -5.27 6.59 27.17
N LYS A 417 -3.97 6.28 27.15
CA LYS A 417 -2.88 7.24 26.96
C LYS A 417 -2.18 6.99 25.64
N LEU A 418 -1.75 8.07 24.99
CA LEU A 418 -0.89 7.98 23.82
C LEU A 418 0.48 7.43 24.25
N PHE A 419 0.97 6.40 23.57
CA PHE A 419 2.37 6.03 23.68
C PHE A 419 3.20 7.14 23.03
N ASN A 420 3.77 8.02 23.85
CA ASN A 420 4.72 9.00 23.35
C ASN A 420 6.10 8.33 23.34
N GLU A 421 6.76 8.29 22.18
CA GLU A 421 8.24 8.17 22.10
C GLU A 421 8.98 9.34 22.83
N TYR A 422 8.22 10.27 23.43
CA TYR A 422 8.65 11.55 23.99
C TYR A 422 8.25 11.76 25.47
N GLY A 423 7.77 10.73 26.18
CA GLY A 423 7.29 10.84 27.57
C GLY A 423 5.82 11.27 27.70
N ASP A 424 5.18 10.86 28.80
CA ASP A 424 3.78 11.20 29.15
C ASP A 424 3.56 12.73 29.17
N ILE A 425 2.37 13.17 28.75
CA ILE A 425 1.91 14.57 28.85
C ILE A 425 1.35 14.83 30.24
#